data_AF-A6JCM4-F1
#
_entry.id   AF-A6JCM4-F1
#
_cell.length_a   1.000
_cell.length_b   1.000
_cell.length_c   1.000
_cell.angle_alpha   90.00
_cell.angle_beta   90.00
_cell.angle_gamma   90.00
#
_symmetry.space_group_name_H-M   'P 1'
#
loop_
_entity.id
_entity.type
_entity.pdbx_description
1 polymer ?
#
loop_
_entity_poly.entity_id
_entity_poly.type
_entity_poly.pdbx_seq_one_letter_code
_entity_poly.pdbx_strand_id
1 'polypeptide(L)'
;MKLISPRDFVDLVLVKKYEDGTISSNATHVEHPLCPPKPGFVRGFNHPCGCFCEPLPGEPNKTHLVTFFQTDLNGYLPQSVVDSFFPRSMAEFYPNLQKAVRKFHH
;
A
#
# COMPACT_ATOMS: atom_id res chain seq x y z
N MET A 1 -17.05 11.56 -13.05
CA MET A 1 -17.11 10.13 -13.43
C MET A 1 -16.09 9.37 -12.59
N LYS A 2 -16.47 8.29 -11.89
CA LYS A 2 -15.51 7.42 -11.20
C LYS A 2 -15.02 6.37 -12.21
N LEU A 3 -13.86 6.61 -12.84
CA LEU A 3 -13.31 5.75 -13.89
C LEU A 3 -12.78 4.41 -13.35
N ILE A 4 -12.35 4.39 -12.09
CA ILE A 4 -11.87 3.20 -11.40
C ILE A 4 -12.94 2.82 -10.36
N SER A 5 -13.66 1.74 -10.60
CA SER A 5 -14.56 1.09 -9.63
C SER A 5 -13.81 0.55 -8.38
N PRO A 6 -14.50 0.18 -7.29
CA PRO A 6 -13.85 -0.43 -6.13
C PRO A 6 -13.11 -1.72 -6.48
N ARG A 7 -11.93 -1.92 -5.86
CA ARG A 7 -11.14 -3.16 -5.93
C ARG A 7 -11.09 -3.82 -4.56
N ASP A 8 -11.06 -5.15 -4.55
CA ASP A 8 -10.62 -5.93 -3.39
C ASP A 8 -9.27 -6.58 -3.67
N PHE A 9 -8.48 -6.77 -2.60
CA PHE A 9 -7.16 -7.37 -2.65
C PHE A 9 -7.09 -8.46 -1.57
N VAL A 10 -6.42 -9.57 -1.89
CA VAL A 10 -6.18 -10.68 -0.95
C VAL A 10 -4.69 -10.93 -0.95
N ASP A 11 -4.02 -10.47 0.10
CA ASP A 11 -2.57 -10.48 0.19
C ASP A 11 -2.10 -11.37 1.34
N LEU A 12 -1.04 -12.13 1.09
CA LEU A 12 -0.20 -12.68 2.13
C LEU A 12 0.75 -11.57 2.58
N VAL A 13 0.70 -11.22 3.88
CA VAL A 13 1.52 -10.15 4.44
C VAL A 13 2.50 -10.72 5.47
N LEU A 14 3.79 -10.46 5.25
CA LEU A 14 4.86 -10.78 6.17
C LEU A 14 5.40 -9.50 6.80
N VAL A 15 5.37 -9.42 8.13
CA VAL A 15 6.07 -8.37 8.88
C VAL A 15 7.45 -8.87 9.23
N LYS A 16 8.48 -8.07 8.96
CA LYS A 16 9.87 -8.38 9.28
C LYS A 16 10.53 -7.23 10.04
N LYS A 17 11.34 -7.57 11.04
CA LYS A 17 12.23 -6.64 11.72
C LYS A 17 13.67 -6.93 11.31
N TYR A 18 14.45 -5.88 11.11
CA TYR A 18 15.84 -5.95 10.68
C TYR A 18 16.76 -5.49 11.83
N GLU A 19 18.04 -5.82 11.72
CA GLU A 19 19.03 -5.56 12.79
C GLU A 19 19.28 -4.07 13.04
N ASP A 20 19.12 -3.25 12.00
CA ASP A 20 19.22 -1.79 12.06
C ASP A 20 18.00 -1.12 12.75
N GLY A 21 17.01 -1.92 13.16
CA GLY A 21 15.76 -1.45 13.76
C GLY A 21 14.64 -1.18 12.74
N THR A 22 14.91 -1.35 11.44
CA THR A 22 13.89 -1.21 10.40
C THR A 22 12.78 -2.25 10.59
N ILE A 23 11.54 -1.82 10.37
CA ILE A 23 10.36 -2.70 10.36
C ILE A 23 9.74 -2.62 8.97
N SER A 24 9.56 -3.74 8.30
CA SER A 24 8.86 -3.79 7.01
C SER A 24 7.58 -4.61 7.06
N SER A 25 6.60 -4.19 6.27
CA SER A 25 5.47 -5.01 5.84
C SER A 25 5.69 -5.38 4.38
N ASN A 26 5.68 -6.67 4.06
CA ASN A 26 5.95 -7.20 2.72
C ASN A 26 4.70 -7.97 2.28
N ALA A 27 4.11 -7.59 1.16
CA ALA A 27 2.86 -8.16 0.70
C ALA A 27 2.96 -8.66 -0.75
N THR A 28 2.23 -9.72 -1.05
CA THR A 28 1.95 -10.19 -2.42
C THR A 28 0.60 -10.86 -2.43
N HIS A 29 -0.09 -10.83 -3.57
CA HIS A 29 -1.39 -11.46 -3.73
C HIS A 29 -1.31 -12.97 -3.51
N VAL A 30 -2.41 -13.53 -3.02
CA VAL A 30 -2.61 -14.97 -2.87
C VAL A 30 -4.07 -15.30 -3.13
N GLU A 31 -4.34 -16.46 -3.69
CA GLU A 31 -5.68 -17.01 -3.72
C GLU A 31 -5.98 -17.71 -2.41
N HIS A 32 -7.11 -17.35 -1.78
CA HIS A 32 -7.55 -17.98 -0.55
C HIS A 32 -8.97 -18.52 -0.72
N PRO A 33 -9.24 -19.83 -0.52
CA PRO A 33 -10.57 -20.42 -0.76
C PRO A 33 -11.70 -19.77 0.05
N LEU A 34 -11.40 -19.24 1.25
CA LEU A 34 -12.38 -18.52 2.07
C LEU A 34 -12.60 -17.06 1.66
N CYS A 35 -11.88 -16.55 0.66
CA CYS A 35 -12.02 -15.17 0.17
C CYS A 35 -12.12 -15.13 -1.38
N PRO A 36 -13.16 -15.76 -1.96
CA PRO A 36 -13.40 -15.69 -3.40
C PRO A 36 -13.74 -14.26 -3.84
N PRO A 37 -13.64 -13.94 -5.15
CA PRO A 37 -14.07 -12.65 -5.69
C PRO A 37 -15.50 -12.28 -5.28
N LYS A 38 -15.71 -11.02 -4.93
CA LYS A 38 -16.99 -10.52 -4.40
C LYS A 38 -17.76 -9.71 -5.46
N PRO A 39 -19.09 -9.84 -5.53
CA PRO A 39 -19.91 -8.96 -6.38
C PRO A 39 -19.68 -7.48 -6.06
N GLY A 40 -19.57 -6.65 -7.09
CA GLY A 40 -19.36 -5.20 -6.95
C GLY A 40 -17.89 -4.77 -6.77
N PHE A 41 -16.95 -5.72 -6.70
CA PHE A 41 -15.52 -5.44 -6.63
C PHE A 41 -14.80 -6.12 -7.80
N VAL A 42 -13.79 -5.43 -8.34
CA VAL A 42 -12.81 -6.06 -9.22
C VAL A 42 -11.69 -6.63 -8.35
N ARG A 43 -11.33 -7.90 -8.53
CA ARG A 43 -10.18 -8.49 -7.85
C ARG A 43 -8.88 -7.91 -8.42
N GLY A 44 -8.25 -7.04 -7.66
CA GLY A 44 -6.90 -6.55 -7.96
C GLY A 44 -5.84 -7.48 -7.38
N PHE A 45 -4.62 -7.38 -7.92
CA PHE A 45 -3.48 -8.14 -7.45
C PHE A 45 -2.36 -7.20 -7.05
N ASN A 46 -1.93 -7.27 -5.79
CA ASN A 46 -0.66 -6.70 -5.42
C ASN A 46 0.45 -7.69 -5.79
N HIS A 47 1.39 -7.26 -6.61
CA HIS A 47 2.70 -7.91 -6.70
C HIS A 47 3.55 -7.52 -5.48
N PRO A 48 4.80 -8.03 -5.33
CA PRO A 48 5.64 -7.68 -4.20
C PRO A 48 5.66 -6.17 -3.92
N CYS A 49 5.06 -5.80 -2.80
CA CYS A 49 4.83 -4.42 -2.41
C CYS A 49 4.92 -4.29 -0.89
N GLY A 50 4.84 -3.06 -0.37
CA GLY A 50 4.92 -2.88 1.07
C GLY A 50 5.48 -1.55 1.53
N CYS A 51 5.92 -1.53 2.78
CA CYS A 51 6.45 -0.37 3.47
C CYS A 51 7.70 -0.76 4.25
N PHE A 52 8.69 0.14 4.30
CA PHE A 52 9.84 0.08 5.19
C PHE A 52 9.79 1.29 6.11
N CYS A 53 9.68 1.05 7.42
CA CYS A 53 9.77 2.04 8.47
C CYS A 53 11.18 1.98 9.04
N GLU A 54 12.03 2.90 8.58
CA GLU A 54 13.45 2.94 8.88
C GLU A 54 13.73 3.98 9.98
N PRO A 55 14.52 3.66 11.02
CA PRO A 55 14.96 4.65 11.99
C PRO A 55 15.91 5.67 11.34
N LEU A 56 15.80 6.95 11.70
CA LEU A 56 16.75 7.99 11.24
C LEU A 56 17.88 8.21 12.25
N PRO A 57 19.15 7.99 11.87
CA PRO A 57 20.30 8.35 12.69
C PRO A 57 20.30 9.83 13.06
N GLY A 58 20.45 10.13 14.36
CA GLY A 58 20.45 11.50 14.88
C GLY A 58 19.06 12.12 15.09
N GLU A 59 17.98 11.47 14.65
CA GLU A 59 16.61 11.97 14.78
C GLU A 59 15.66 10.89 15.33
N PRO A 60 15.82 10.47 16.61
CA PRO A 60 15.08 9.32 17.18
C PRO A 60 13.56 9.53 17.25
N ASN A 61 13.08 10.77 17.12
CA ASN A 61 11.66 11.11 17.12
C ASN A 61 11.06 11.19 15.70
N LYS A 62 11.80 10.73 14.67
CA LYS A 62 11.36 10.69 13.27
C LYS A 62 11.58 9.30 12.67
N THR A 63 10.86 9.03 11.60
CA THR A 63 10.93 7.76 10.86
C THR A 63 11.00 8.05 9.37
N HIS A 64 11.89 7.35 8.67
CA HIS A 64 11.97 7.40 7.21
C HIS A 64 11.07 6.30 6.69
N LEU A 65 10.07 6.67 5.89
CA LEU A 65 9.11 5.73 5.35
C LEU A 65 9.29 5.62 3.85
N VAL A 66 9.56 4.41 3.38
CA VAL A 66 9.61 4.07 1.95
C VAL A 66 8.47 3.11 1.65
N THR A 67 7.65 3.43 0.65
CA THR A 67 6.51 2.58 0.25
C THR A 67 6.60 2.17 -1.22
N PHE A 68 6.39 0.90 -1.51
CA PHE A 68 6.33 0.35 -2.86
C PHE A 68 4.90 -0.05 -3.18
N PHE A 69 4.31 0.53 -4.23
CA PHE A 69 2.99 0.15 -4.75
C PHE A 69 3.20 -0.53 -6.10
N GLN A 70 3.10 -1.85 -6.13
CA GLN A 70 3.18 -2.65 -7.36
C GLN A 70 1.84 -3.36 -7.57
N THR A 71 0.81 -2.57 -7.84
CA THR A 71 -0.57 -3.04 -7.87
C THR A 71 -1.07 -3.17 -9.31
N ASP A 72 -1.59 -4.34 -9.66
CA ASP A 72 -2.46 -4.53 -10.80
C ASP A 72 -3.91 -4.28 -10.35
N LEU A 73 -4.52 -3.19 -10.84
CA LEU A 73 -5.92 -2.86 -10.57
C LEU A 73 -6.90 -3.82 -11.27
N ASN A 74 -6.40 -4.58 -12.26
CA ASN A 74 -7.14 -5.51 -13.09
C ASN A 74 -8.40 -4.88 -13.75
N GLY A 75 -9.17 -5.71 -14.45
CA GLY A 75 -10.31 -5.30 -15.24
C GLY A 75 -9.92 -4.58 -16.53
N TYR A 76 -10.89 -3.86 -17.11
CA TYR A 76 -10.74 -3.24 -18.43
C TYR A 76 -10.46 -1.73 -18.30
N LEU A 77 -9.28 -1.39 -17.79
CA LEU A 77 -8.84 0.01 -17.64
C LEU A 77 -7.87 0.40 -18.75
N PRO A 78 -8.04 1.59 -19.38
CA PRO A 78 -6.98 2.16 -20.21
C PRO A 78 -5.73 2.46 -19.38
N GLN A 79 -4.56 2.17 -19.93
CA GLN A 79 -3.28 2.38 -19.23
C GLN A 79 -3.10 3.83 -18.72
N SER A 80 -3.53 4.82 -19.50
CA SER A 80 -3.44 6.23 -19.11
C SER A 80 -4.22 6.56 -17.82
N VAL A 81 -5.30 5.85 -17.54
CA VAL A 81 -6.06 5.98 -16.30
C VAL A 81 -5.25 5.43 -15.11
N VAL A 82 -4.60 4.28 -15.31
CA VAL A 82 -3.74 3.63 -14.30
C VAL A 82 -2.52 4.49 -14.01
N ASP A 83 -1.83 4.97 -15.05
CA ASP A 83 -0.63 5.80 -14.96
C ASP A 83 -0.88 7.14 -14.27
N SER A 84 -2.08 7.70 -14.45
CA SER A 84 -2.48 8.95 -13.77
C SER A 84 -2.88 8.71 -12.31
N PHE A 85 -3.34 7.51 -11.98
CA PHE A 85 -3.88 7.19 -10.66
C PHE A 85 -2.78 6.95 -9.62
N PHE A 86 -1.82 6.08 -9.90
CA PHE A 86 -0.83 5.66 -8.89
C PHE A 86 0.03 6.79 -8.34
N PRO A 87 0.60 7.70 -9.16
CA PRO A 87 1.38 8.82 -8.64
C PRO A 87 0.56 9.71 -7.69
N ARG A 88 -0.71 9.97 -8.03
CA ARG A 88 -1.61 10.76 -7.19
C ARG A 88 -1.95 10.04 -5.90
N SER A 89 -2.29 8.76 -5.98
CA SER A 89 -2.59 7.92 -4.81
C SER A 89 -1.42 7.89 -3.82
N MET A 90 -0.19 7.71 -4.32
CA MET A 90 1.02 7.78 -3.50
C MET A 90 1.24 9.17 -2.91
N ALA A 91 1.07 10.24 -3.69
CA ALA A 91 1.20 11.60 -3.17
C ALA A 91 0.17 11.93 -2.07
N GLU A 92 -1.03 11.36 -2.13
CA GLU A 92 -2.08 11.52 -1.11
C GLU A 92 -1.86 10.63 0.12
N PHE A 93 -1.19 9.47 -0.03
CA PHE A 93 -0.92 8.54 1.06
C PHE A 93 -0.10 9.19 2.20
N TYR A 94 1.00 9.86 1.87
CA TYR A 94 1.91 10.42 2.88
C TYR A 94 1.27 11.54 3.74
N PRO A 95 0.59 12.56 3.18
CA PRO A 95 -0.10 13.57 3.98
C PRO A 95 -1.20 12.98 4.87
N ASN A 96 -1.94 11.98 4.38
CA ASN A 96 -2.95 11.28 5.18
C ASN A 96 -2.33 10.53 6.35
N LEU A 97 -1.20 9.86 6.13
CA LEU A 97 -0.43 9.21 7.20
C LEU A 97 0.06 10.24 8.22
N GLN A 98 0.66 11.34 7.78
CA GLN A 98 1.13 12.40 8.69
C GLN A 98 -0.01 12.95 9.56
N LYS A 99 -1.19 13.17 8.96
CA LYS A 99 -2.39 13.60 9.70
C LYS A 99 -2.82 12.58 10.75
N ALA A 100 -2.70 11.28 10.45
CA ALA A 100 -3.02 10.22 11.40
C ALA A 100 -1.99 10.16 12.55
N VAL A 101 -0.69 10.19 12.23
CA VAL A 101 0.40 10.16 13.22
C VAL A 101 0.28 11.32 14.21
N ARG A 102 0.00 12.54 13.73
CA ARG A 102 -0.18 13.73 14.59
C ARG A 102 -1.30 13.60 15.62
N LYS A 103 -2.23 12.67 15.48
CA LYS A 103 -3.28 12.44 16.49
C LYS A 103 -2.75 11.78 17.76
N PHE A 104 -1.58 11.14 17.69
CA PHE A 104 -0.96 10.43 18.81
C PHE A 104 0.08 11.28 19.55
N HIS A 105 0.39 12.47 19.05
CA HIS A 105 1.33 13.40 19.65
C HIS A 105 0.60 14.72 19.91
N HIS A 106 0.39 15.03 21.20
CA HIS A 106 -0.15 16.31 21.66
C HIS A 106 0.93 17.39 21.68
#